data_AF-A0A2V4V764-F1
#
_entry.id   AF-A0A2V4V764-F1
#
_cell.length_a   1.000
_cell.length_b   1.000
_cell.length_c   1.000
_cell.angle_alpha   90.00
_cell.angle_beta   90.00
_cell.angle_gamma   90.00
#
_symmetry.space_group_name_H-M   'P 1'
#
loop_
_entity.id
_entity.type
_entity.pdbx_description
1 polymer ?
#
loop_
_entity_poly.entity_id
_entity_poly.type
_entity_poly.pdbx_seq_one_letter_code
_entity_poly.pdbx_strand_id
1 'polypeptide(L)'
;MMKNILMILVLLVLVIVGYKLFQPESAPSSSITDSSNTPPVGAALTTADFDEIQPTYVDLDPNSEAVPVITSTTNSQPTTSRFSCDGRQHCSQMTSCEEATYFTQHCPNTKMDGNHDGVPCEQQLCN
;
A
#
# COMPACT_ATOMS: atom_id res chain seq x y z
N MET A 1 -27.03 -42.12 -23.90
CA MET A 1 -27.14 -41.95 -22.43
C MET A 1 -25.84 -42.24 -21.67
N MET A 2 -25.17 -43.38 -21.87
CA MET A 2 -23.91 -43.69 -21.15
C MET A 2 -22.74 -42.70 -21.40
N LYS A 3 -22.62 -42.13 -22.61
CA LYS A 3 -21.57 -41.16 -22.95
C LYS A 3 -21.70 -39.84 -22.15
N ASN A 4 -22.94 -39.39 -21.92
CA ASN A 4 -23.22 -38.17 -21.16
C ASN A 4 -22.97 -38.39 -19.66
N ILE A 5 -23.30 -39.59 -19.15
CA ILE A 5 -22.99 -39.99 -17.78
C ILE A 5 -21.46 -40.06 -17.59
N LEU A 6 -20.73 -40.64 -18.55
CA LEU A 6 -19.26 -40.69 -18.51
C LEU A 6 -18.63 -39.29 -18.50
N MET A 7 -19.15 -38.36 -19.31
CA MET A 7 -18.67 -36.96 -19.32
C MET A 7 -18.90 -36.27 -17.96
N ILE A 8 -20.07 -36.44 -17.35
CA ILE A 8 -20.36 -35.85 -16.04
C ILE A 8 -19.42 -36.41 -14.96
N LEU A 9 -19.18 -37.73 -14.95
CA LEU A 9 -18.25 -38.35 -14.00
C LEU A 9 -16.81 -37.84 -14.18
N VAL A 10 -16.34 -37.71 -15.42
CA VAL A 10 -15.01 -37.16 -15.70
C VAL A 10 -14.88 -35.72 -15.22
N LEU A 11 -15.87 -34.87 -15.49
CA LEU A 11 -15.87 -33.47 -15.03
C LEU A 11 -15.88 -33.37 -13.49
N LEU A 12 -16.70 -34.18 -12.81
CA LEU A 12 -16.73 -34.21 -11.35
C LEU A 12 -15.39 -34.64 -10.75
N VAL A 13 -14.74 -35.66 -11.33
CA VAL A 13 -13.41 -36.10 -10.87
C VAL A 13 -12.37 -35.00 -11.07
N LEU A 14 -12.38 -34.30 -12.21
CA LEU A 14 -11.46 -33.19 -12.48
C LEU A 14 -11.66 -32.02 -11.50
N VAL A 15 -12.92 -31.68 -11.18
CA VAL A 15 -13.22 -30.63 -10.19
C VAL A 15 -12.77 -31.03 -8.79
N ILE A 16 -13.00 -32.28 -8.37
CA ILE A 16 -12.60 -32.78 -7.05
C ILE A 16 -11.06 -32.82 -6.92
N VAL A 17 -10.36 -33.34 -7.94
CA VAL A 17 -8.89 -33.38 -7.96
C VAL A 17 -8.31 -31.97 -8.01
N GLY A 18 -8.87 -31.09 -8.85
CA GLY A 18 -8.46 -29.69 -8.93
C GLY A 18 -8.65 -28.95 -7.61
N TYR A 19 -9.79 -29.13 -6.93
CA TYR A 19 -10.04 -28.52 -5.63
C TYR A 19 -9.10 -29.07 -4.53
N LYS A 20 -8.69 -30.35 -4.62
CA LYS A 20 -7.72 -30.93 -3.67
C LYS A 20 -6.29 -30.47 -3.91
N LEU A 21 -5.89 -30.27 -5.17
CA LEU A 21 -4.59 -29.67 -5.53
C LEU A 21 -4.54 -28.16 -5.26
N PHE A 22 -5.70 -27.49 -5.30
CA PHE A 22 -5.87 -26.07 -5.02
C PHE A 22 -6.41 -25.85 -3.61
N GLN A 23 -5.91 -26.59 -2.62
CA GLN A 23 -6.04 -26.14 -1.24
C GLN A 23 -4.95 -25.09 -1.03
N PRO A 24 -5.27 -23.78 -1.02
CA PRO A 24 -4.33 -22.80 -0.52
C PRO A 24 -4.03 -23.20 0.91
N GLU A 25 -2.76 -23.48 1.19
CA GLU A 25 -2.27 -23.67 2.55
C GLU A 25 -2.71 -22.46 3.36
N SER A 26 -3.72 -22.65 4.21
CA SER A 26 -4.10 -21.67 5.20
C SER A 26 -2.91 -21.54 6.14
N ALA A 27 -2.05 -20.55 5.88
CA ALA A 27 -0.96 -20.20 6.75
C ALA A 27 -1.50 -20.07 8.18
N PRO A 28 -0.83 -20.64 9.19
CA PRO A 28 -1.22 -20.44 10.57
C PRO A 28 -1.07 -18.95 10.89
N SER A 29 -2.14 -18.33 11.40
CA SER A 29 -2.08 -17.01 12.04
C SER A 29 -1.13 -17.11 13.24
N SER A 30 0.15 -16.85 13.02
CA SER A 30 1.10 -16.51 14.08
C SER A 30 0.71 -15.14 14.61
N SER A 31 -0.02 -15.13 15.72
CA SER A 31 -0.22 -13.96 16.56
C SER A 31 1.13 -13.56 17.17
N ILE A 32 1.81 -12.59 16.56
CA ILE A 32 2.88 -11.86 17.24
C ILE A 32 2.19 -10.86 18.17
N THR A 33 2.09 -11.23 19.45
CA THR A 33 2.17 -10.25 20.54
C THR A 33 3.60 -9.72 20.56
N ASP A 34 3.81 -8.43 20.31
CA ASP A 34 4.93 -7.75 20.96
C ASP A 34 4.61 -6.29 21.29
N SER A 35 4.51 -6.09 22.60
CA SER A 35 5.01 -4.99 23.40
C SER A 35 4.99 -3.57 22.81
N SER A 36 4.04 -2.82 23.35
CA SER A 36 4.28 -1.49 23.92
C SER A 36 5.76 -1.22 24.26
N ASN A 37 6.43 -0.46 23.39
CA ASN A 37 7.59 0.35 23.74
C ASN A 37 7.18 1.82 23.65
N THR A 38 6.53 2.29 24.71
CA THR A 38 6.46 3.71 25.06
C THR A 38 7.75 4.06 25.80
N PRO A 39 8.61 4.95 25.28
CA PRO A 39 9.68 5.52 26.10
C PRO A 39 9.07 6.42 27.19
N PRO A 40 9.57 6.34 28.43
CA PRO A 40 9.13 7.21 29.51
C PRO A 40 9.62 8.65 29.30
N VAL A 41 8.72 9.58 29.59
CA VAL A 41 8.97 10.98 29.95
C VAL A 41 10.22 11.15 30.82
N GLY A 42 11.11 12.06 30.44
CA GLY A 42 12.15 12.54 31.35
C GLY A 42 13.35 13.21 30.69
N ALA A 43 13.19 14.46 30.24
CA ALA A 43 14.22 15.48 30.40
C ALA A 43 13.62 16.85 30.07
N ALA A 44 13.46 17.65 31.11
CA ALA A 44 13.17 19.07 31.02
C ALA A 44 14.23 19.76 30.16
N LEU A 45 13.82 20.35 29.04
CA LEU A 45 14.59 21.39 28.37
C LEU A 45 14.20 22.71 29.03
N THR A 46 15.15 23.28 29.74
CA THR A 46 15.08 24.56 30.43
C THR A 46 14.74 25.67 29.43
N THR A 47 13.53 26.20 29.54
CA THR A 47 13.13 27.50 29.00
C THR A 47 13.82 28.60 29.79
N ALA A 48 15.07 28.92 29.45
CA ALA A 48 15.76 30.15 29.82
C ALA A 48 17.16 30.22 29.18
N ASP A 49 17.27 30.22 27.84
CA ASP A 49 18.46 30.77 27.15
C ASP A 49 18.23 30.96 25.63
N PHE A 50 17.33 31.88 25.25
CA PHE A 50 17.24 32.33 23.86
C PHE A 50 16.67 33.75 23.79
N ASP A 51 17.40 34.71 24.35
CA ASP A 51 17.10 36.14 24.24
C ASP A 51 18.14 36.85 23.33
N GLU A 52 18.55 36.20 22.23
CA GLU A 52 19.41 36.86 21.23
C GLU A 52 19.30 36.25 19.82
N ILE A 53 18.10 36.26 19.21
CA ILE A 53 18.02 36.45 17.75
C ILE A 53 16.87 37.41 17.44
N GLN A 54 17.22 38.57 16.89
CA GLN A 54 16.29 39.58 16.41
C GLN A 54 15.42 39.03 15.26
N PRO A 55 14.09 39.24 15.27
CA PRO A 55 13.26 38.98 14.12
C PRO A 55 13.40 40.16 13.15
N THR A 56 14.04 39.93 12.01
CA THR A 56 13.88 40.80 10.84
C THR A 56 13.44 39.93 9.66
N TYR A 57 12.23 39.38 9.76
CA TYR A 57 11.53 38.95 8.55
C TYR A 57 11.02 40.22 7.87
N VAL A 58 11.60 40.48 6.71
CA VAL A 58 11.20 41.53 5.78
C VAL A 58 9.94 41.08 5.01
N ASP A 59 9.02 42.04 4.91
CA ASP A 59 7.82 42.21 4.09
C ASP A 59 7.07 41.01 3.48
N LEU A 60 5.79 40.96 3.84
CA LEU A 60 4.74 40.33 3.06
C LEU A 60 4.44 41.20 1.83
N ASP A 61 4.75 40.70 0.64
CA ASP A 61 4.24 41.25 -0.62
C ASP A 61 2.80 40.73 -0.83
N PRO A 62 1.76 41.59 -0.84
CA PRO A 62 0.37 41.16 -0.90
C PRO A 62 -0.14 41.18 -2.35
N ASN A 63 0.62 40.67 -3.32
CA ASN A 63 0.08 40.47 -4.67
C ASN A 63 0.93 39.53 -5.54
N SER A 64 0.80 38.22 -5.33
CA SER A 64 1.16 37.26 -6.37
C SER A 64 0.11 36.16 -6.46
N GLU A 65 -1.03 36.51 -7.04
CA GLU A 65 -1.93 35.57 -7.68
C GLU A 65 -1.19 34.94 -8.88
N ALA A 66 -0.44 33.88 -8.61
CA ALA A 66 -0.04 32.90 -9.61
C ALA A 66 -0.74 31.59 -9.27
N VAL A 67 -1.86 31.39 -9.97
CA VAL A 67 -2.68 30.19 -10.01
C VAL A 67 -1.82 28.92 -9.98
N PRO A 68 -1.99 27.97 -9.03
CA PRO A 68 -1.48 26.63 -9.24
C PRO A 68 -2.37 25.99 -10.29
N VAL A 69 -1.93 26.04 -11.55
CA VAL A 69 -2.40 25.09 -12.54
C VAL A 69 -1.94 23.72 -12.02
N ILE A 70 -2.86 23.00 -11.39
CA ILE A 70 -2.68 21.57 -11.14
C ILE A 70 -2.75 20.90 -12.51
N THR A 71 -1.62 20.96 -13.21
CA THR A 71 -1.34 20.04 -14.29
C THR A 71 -0.88 18.79 -13.57
N SER A 72 -1.77 17.80 -13.46
CA SER A 72 -1.37 16.42 -13.19
C SER A 72 -0.51 15.97 -14.37
N THR A 73 0.76 16.39 -14.36
CA THR A 73 1.77 15.89 -15.27
C THR A 73 2.04 14.47 -14.81
N THR A 74 1.41 13.51 -15.48
CA THR A 74 1.86 12.12 -15.50
C THR A 74 3.28 12.14 -16.03
N ASN A 75 4.23 12.34 -15.11
CA ASN A 75 5.64 12.23 -15.38
C ASN A 75 5.92 10.73 -15.49
N SER A 76 5.64 10.17 -16.66
CA SER A 76 6.11 8.84 -17.08
C SER A 76 7.61 8.91 -17.33
N GLN A 77 8.37 9.31 -16.30
CA GLN A 77 9.80 9.06 -16.26
C GLN A 77 9.93 7.54 -16.06
N PRO A 78 10.67 6.82 -16.92
CA PRO A 78 10.94 5.42 -16.68
C PRO A 78 11.85 5.35 -15.45
N THR A 79 11.24 5.28 -14.28
CA THR A 79 11.91 4.92 -13.05
C THR A 79 12.45 3.52 -13.32
N THR A 80 13.78 3.38 -13.35
CA THR A 80 14.45 2.10 -13.13
C THR A 80 13.62 1.35 -12.09
N SER A 81 13.03 0.22 -12.50
CA SER A 81 11.97 -0.47 -11.76
C SER A 81 12.42 -0.71 -10.32
N ARG A 82 11.99 0.19 -9.41
CA ARG A 82 12.37 0.14 -7.99
C ARG A 82 11.59 -0.93 -7.25
N PHE A 83 10.54 -1.43 -7.87
CA PHE A 83 9.60 -2.37 -7.33
C PHE A 83 9.58 -3.62 -8.21
N SER A 84 9.35 -4.77 -7.60
CA SER A 84 9.24 -6.06 -8.29
C SER A 84 8.23 -6.92 -7.56
N CYS A 85 7.52 -7.75 -8.33
CA CYS A 85 6.52 -8.63 -7.78
C CYS A 85 7.18 -9.74 -6.98
N ASP A 86 6.96 -9.72 -5.67
CA ASP A 86 7.48 -10.68 -4.69
C ASP A 86 6.37 -11.52 -4.03
N GLY A 87 5.13 -11.36 -4.51
CA GLY A 87 3.95 -12.10 -4.01
C GLY A 87 3.17 -11.39 -2.92
N ARG A 88 3.52 -10.14 -2.56
CA ARG A 88 2.71 -9.32 -1.65
C ARG A 88 1.34 -8.97 -2.24
N GLN A 89 0.32 -8.96 -1.38
CA GLN A 89 -1.08 -8.82 -1.79
C GLN A 89 -1.89 -7.81 -0.95
N HIS A 90 -1.36 -7.35 0.19
CA HIS A 90 -2.10 -6.51 1.13
C HIS A 90 -1.35 -5.22 1.47
N CYS A 91 -2.09 -4.19 1.87
CA CYS A 91 -1.56 -2.86 2.20
C CYS A 91 -0.57 -2.85 3.36
N SER A 92 -0.76 -3.70 4.36
CA SER A 92 0.17 -3.83 5.50
C SER A 92 1.57 -4.32 5.11
N GLN A 93 1.74 -4.82 3.88
CA GLN A 93 3.00 -5.30 3.35
C GLN A 93 3.71 -4.24 2.51
N MET A 94 3.03 -3.13 2.19
CA MET A 94 3.56 -2.02 1.38
C MET A 94 4.14 -0.93 2.27
N THR A 95 5.12 -0.22 1.73
CA THR A 95 5.85 0.84 2.45
C THR A 95 5.54 2.24 1.92
N SER A 96 4.94 2.34 0.74
CA SER A 96 4.58 3.63 0.12
C SER A 96 3.37 3.51 -0.80
N CYS A 97 2.69 4.65 -1.01
CA CYS A 97 1.59 4.75 -1.96
C CYS A 97 2.03 4.42 -3.40
N GLU A 98 3.22 4.88 -3.81
CA GLU A 98 3.78 4.64 -5.15
C GLU A 98 4.08 3.14 -5.36
N GLU A 99 4.61 2.46 -4.34
CA GLU A 99 4.81 1.01 -4.37
C GLU A 99 3.49 0.25 -4.47
N ALA A 100 2.49 0.60 -3.65
CA ALA A 100 1.18 -0.04 -3.69
C ALA A 100 0.53 0.14 -5.07
N THR A 101 0.64 1.34 -5.64
CA THR A 101 0.15 1.67 -6.99
C THR A 101 0.86 0.84 -8.05
N TYR A 102 2.18 0.68 -7.95
CA TYR A 102 2.94 -0.20 -8.84
C TYR A 102 2.43 -1.65 -8.77
N PHE A 103 2.23 -2.18 -7.57
CA PHE A 103 1.77 -3.56 -7.37
C PHE A 103 0.39 -3.79 -7.98
N THR A 104 -0.58 -2.90 -7.75
CA THR A 104 -1.93 -3.02 -8.36
C THR A 104 -1.87 -3.05 -9.89
N GLN A 105 -0.94 -2.32 -10.50
CA GLN A 105 -0.83 -2.21 -11.96
C GLN A 105 0.03 -3.30 -12.61
N HIS A 106 1.04 -3.83 -11.90
CA HIS A 106 2.08 -4.67 -12.48
C HIS A 106 2.15 -6.08 -11.90
N CYS A 107 1.55 -6.32 -10.72
CA CYS A 107 1.66 -7.59 -10.03
C CYS A 107 0.33 -8.35 -9.99
N PRO A 108 0.35 -9.68 -10.19
CA PRO A 108 -0.86 -10.49 -10.15
C PRO A 108 -1.35 -10.67 -8.70
N ASN A 109 -2.65 -10.94 -8.56
CA ASN A 109 -3.32 -11.31 -7.30
C ASN A 109 -3.31 -10.25 -6.19
N THR A 110 -3.10 -8.97 -6.49
CA THR A 110 -3.17 -7.89 -5.50
C THR A 110 -4.58 -7.69 -4.97
N LYS A 111 -4.71 -7.40 -3.66
CA LYS A 111 -5.97 -7.17 -2.94
C LYS A 111 -5.91 -5.87 -2.13
N MET A 112 -5.42 -4.80 -2.76
CA MET A 112 -5.12 -3.52 -2.11
C MET A 112 -6.08 -2.40 -2.54
N ASP A 113 -6.63 -2.51 -3.76
CA ASP A 113 -7.61 -1.59 -4.33
C ASP A 113 -8.98 -2.28 -4.30
N GLY A 114 -9.78 -1.97 -3.27
CA GLY A 114 -11.06 -2.65 -3.01
C GLY A 114 -12.20 -2.12 -3.88
N ASN A 115 -12.22 -0.82 -4.14
CA ASN A 115 -13.23 -0.12 -4.94
C ASN A 115 -12.84 0.01 -6.43
N HIS A 116 -11.61 -0.35 -6.79
CA HIS A 116 -11.07 -0.33 -8.16
C HIS A 116 -11.04 1.07 -8.76
N ASP A 117 -10.78 2.08 -7.94
CA ASP A 117 -10.63 3.47 -8.39
C ASP A 117 -9.19 3.81 -8.83
N GLY A 118 -8.26 2.86 -8.68
CA GLY A 118 -6.85 3.02 -9.02
C GLY A 118 -5.99 3.56 -7.88
N VAL A 119 -6.56 3.80 -6.69
CA VAL A 119 -5.87 4.25 -5.49
C VAL A 119 -5.85 3.12 -4.46
N PRO A 120 -4.79 2.28 -4.42
CA PRO A 120 -4.69 1.24 -3.40
C PRO A 120 -4.38 1.84 -2.02
N CYS A 121 -4.78 1.16 -0.95
CA CYS A 121 -4.33 1.47 0.41
C CYS A 121 -4.65 2.90 0.92
N GLU A 122 -5.79 3.47 0.51
CA GLU A 122 -6.29 4.81 0.90
C GLU A 122 -6.32 5.07 2.42
N GLN A 123 -6.37 4.02 3.24
CA GLN A 123 -6.50 4.14 4.70
C GLN A 123 -5.16 4.25 5.45
N GLN A 124 -4.05 3.89 4.82
CA GLN A 124 -2.76 3.73 5.49
C GLN A 124 -1.59 4.42 4.77
N LEU A 125 -1.61 4.42 3.43
CA LEU A 125 -0.50 4.85 2.60
C LEU A 125 -0.85 6.01 1.66
N CYS A 126 -2.07 6.02 1.12
CA CYS A 126 -2.52 6.96 0.08
C CYS A 126 -3.62 7.89 0.61
N ASN A 127 -3.35 8.61 1.71
CA ASN A 127 -4.30 9.51 2.39
C ASN A 127 -3.83 10.96 2.40
#